data_AF-A0A8T6WHB9-F1
#
_entry.id   AF-A0A8T6WHB9-F1
#
_cell.length_a   1.000
_cell.length_b   1.000
_cell.length_c   1.000
_cell.angle_alpha   90.00
_cell.angle_beta   90.00
_cell.angle_gamma   90.00
#
_symmetry.space_group_name_H-M   'P 1'
#
loop_
_entity.id
_entity.type
_entity.pdbx_description
1 polymer ?
#
loop_
_entity_poly.entity_id
_entity_poly.type
_entity_poly.pdbx_seq_one_letter_code
_entity_poly.pdbx_strand_id
1 'polypeptide(L)'
;MDTITLTIDDREVEAKKGATVLEAALEAEIYIPTLCHHPDLPPAPGMRVNKQVYRGGELIPGEGSQEFEGCQLCVVQVQNREGLLTACNTAAEEGMVIHTRTMEILEFRRQKLAEILAQHPHACLTCAEKEGCSREPCSLNVPVEERCCPKFGNCELQRVAEYIGVPEDTPRYVFGDLPIEESDLFVRDHNLCIECGRCVRACRDLRGVEALGIVYNPDHGFMVGTIDSSLQTSGCRFCGACVAVCPIWAIMDQLGWPVSEEDLVPCKHTCPAGVDVPRYIHLLSEGRIAEASAVIRQRVPFPMVLGYVCHHPCETHCRRSELNAPMAIRALKRFATEHRAGLWEAESKTQPSRGKRVAVIGAGPAGLTAAYYLVRKGHSVTVFEATSEAGGMMIMGIPEFRLPKAVVRKEIGALLEQNIELRLNSPVGQDLTFEDLKTEGYQAFFLATGAQSNRKLNIEGEDLEGVRYAIDFLKKVNSGERVSLA
;
A
#
# COMPACT_ATOMS: atom_id res chain seq x y z
N MET A 1 -23.37 -14.06 14.51
CA MET A 1 -22.66 -15.00 13.62
C MET A 1 -22.76 -16.34 14.30
N ASP A 2 -23.18 -17.37 13.57
CA ASP A 2 -23.23 -18.72 14.14
C ASP A 2 -21.80 -19.18 14.42
N THR A 3 -21.52 -19.46 15.69
CA THR A 3 -20.26 -20.05 16.14
C THR A 3 -20.44 -21.55 16.32
N ILE A 4 -19.34 -22.28 16.20
CA ILE A 4 -19.23 -23.68 16.52
C ILE A 4 -18.11 -23.88 17.54
N THR A 5 -18.22 -24.94 18.33
CA THR A 5 -17.21 -25.30 19.34
C THR A 5 -16.50 -26.58 18.92
N LEU A 6 -15.16 -26.57 18.98
CA LEU A 6 -14.31 -27.73 18.73
C LEU A 6 -13.18 -27.79 19.76
N THR A 7 -12.50 -28.92 19.88
CA THR A 7 -11.36 -29.09 20.78
C THR A 7 -10.08 -29.31 19.98
N ILE A 8 -9.02 -28.55 20.27
CA ILE A 8 -7.69 -28.71 19.66
C ILE A 8 -6.66 -28.86 20.78
N ASP A 9 -5.97 -30.00 20.84
CA ASP A 9 -4.98 -30.33 21.89
C ASP A 9 -5.49 -30.00 23.32
N ASP A 10 -6.66 -30.55 23.67
CA ASP A 10 -7.35 -30.37 24.96
C ASP A 10 -7.83 -28.94 25.27
N ARG A 11 -7.74 -28.02 24.31
CA ARG A 11 -8.27 -26.65 24.41
C ARG A 11 -9.58 -26.53 23.65
N GLU A 12 -10.62 -26.05 24.32
CA GLU A 12 -11.86 -25.65 23.67
C GLU A 12 -11.63 -24.39 22.82
N VAL A 13 -12.12 -24.41 21.59
CA VAL A 13 -11.96 -23.37 20.58
C VAL A 13 -13.34 -23.03 20.02
N GLU A 14 -13.70 -21.75 20.10
CA GLU A 14 -14.86 -21.22 19.37
C GLU A 14 -14.41 -20.75 17.99
N ALA A 15 -15.09 -21.20 16.94
CA ALA A 15 -14.80 -20.81 15.57
C ALA A 15 -16.06 -20.37 14.83
N LYS A 16 -15.90 -19.56 13.79
CA LYS A 16 -17.01 -19.20 12.91
C LYS A 16 -17.46 -20.43 12.12
N LYS A 17 -18.77 -20.63 12.01
CA LYS A 17 -19.33 -21.69 11.16
C LYS A 17 -18.85 -21.51 9.70
N GLY A 18 -18.27 -22.57 9.13
CA GLY A 18 -17.69 -22.56 7.78
C GLY A 18 -16.19 -22.26 7.72
N ALA A 19 -15.55 -21.95 8.86
CA ALA A 19 -14.10 -21.87 8.94
C ALA A 19 -13.45 -23.26 8.76
N THR A 20 -12.21 -23.27 8.31
CA THR A 20 -11.35 -24.44 8.32
C THR A 20 -10.78 -24.70 9.72
N VAL A 21 -10.30 -25.91 9.96
CA VAL A 21 -9.57 -26.27 11.19
C VAL A 21 -8.37 -25.35 11.40
N LEU A 22 -7.66 -24.98 10.33
CA LEU A 22 -6.51 -24.08 10.42
C LEU A 22 -6.91 -22.66 10.83
N GLU A 23 -8.00 -22.12 10.26
CA GLU A 23 -8.51 -20.80 10.63
C GLU A 23 -8.98 -20.78 12.09
N ALA A 24 -9.69 -21.82 12.54
CA ALA A 24 -10.08 -21.98 13.94
C ALA A 24 -8.87 -22.02 14.88
N ALA A 25 -7.83 -22.79 14.52
CA ALA A 25 -6.60 -22.85 15.29
C ALA A 25 -5.89 -21.49 15.36
N LEU A 26 -5.79 -20.77 14.23
CA LEU A 26 -5.15 -19.46 14.17
C LEU A 26 -5.90 -18.40 15.00
N GLU A 27 -7.24 -18.36 14.94
CA GLU A 27 -8.07 -17.47 15.78
C GLU A 27 -7.90 -17.77 17.28
N ALA A 28 -7.63 -19.03 17.65
CA ALA A 28 -7.38 -19.47 19.02
C ALA A 28 -5.91 -19.40 19.47
N GLU A 29 -5.03 -18.80 18.64
CA GLU A 29 -3.59 -18.71 18.87
C GLU A 29 -2.90 -20.08 19.02
N ILE A 30 -3.42 -21.10 18.33
CA ILE A 30 -2.84 -22.44 18.24
C ILE A 30 -2.08 -22.54 16.91
N TYR A 31 -0.76 -22.68 17.01
CA TYR A 31 0.09 -22.72 15.83
C TYR A 31 0.11 -24.11 15.17
N ILE A 32 -0.31 -24.15 13.90
CA ILE A 32 -0.17 -25.29 13.01
C ILE A 32 0.74 -24.87 11.84
N PRO A 33 1.87 -25.57 11.58
CA PRO A 33 2.85 -25.12 10.60
C PRO A 33 2.33 -25.20 9.17
N THR A 34 2.55 -24.14 8.39
CA THR A 34 2.16 -24.02 6.99
C THR A 34 3.18 -23.21 6.20
N LEU A 35 3.34 -23.50 4.91
CA LEU A 35 4.11 -22.66 3.96
C LEU A 35 3.29 -22.20 2.76
N CYS A 36 2.28 -22.97 2.35
CA CYS A 36 1.41 -22.58 1.24
C CYS A 36 0.18 -21.79 1.70
N HIS A 37 -0.32 -21.96 2.92
CA HIS A 37 -1.47 -21.19 3.40
C HIS A 37 -1.13 -19.70 3.58
N HIS A 38 -2.05 -18.81 3.23
CA HIS A 38 -1.97 -17.38 3.53
C HIS A 38 -3.41 -16.87 3.75
N PRO A 39 -3.70 -16.05 4.79
CA PRO A 39 -5.07 -15.65 5.13
C PRO A 39 -5.84 -14.97 3.99
N ASP A 40 -5.15 -14.16 3.18
CA ASP A 40 -5.76 -13.43 2.06
C ASP A 40 -5.79 -14.20 0.73
N LEU A 41 -5.41 -15.49 0.72
CA LEU A 41 -5.38 -16.31 -0.50
C LEU A 41 -6.34 -17.50 -0.39
N PRO A 42 -6.97 -17.93 -1.49
CA PRO A 42 -7.74 -19.17 -1.50
C PRO A 42 -6.86 -20.36 -1.12
N PRO A 43 -7.43 -21.49 -0.68
CA PRO A 43 -6.67 -22.70 -0.34
C PRO A 43 -5.72 -23.12 -1.46
N ALA A 44 -4.56 -23.63 -1.06
CA ALA A 44 -3.59 -24.17 -2.01
C ALA A 44 -4.05 -25.52 -2.61
N PRO A 45 -4.61 -26.47 -1.82
CA PRO A 45 -5.13 -27.71 -2.38
C PRO A 45 -6.20 -27.47 -3.45
N GLY A 46 -6.11 -28.20 -4.57
CA GLY A 46 -7.05 -28.05 -5.69
C GLY A 46 -6.82 -26.80 -6.55
N MET A 47 -5.69 -26.11 -6.35
CA MET A 47 -5.29 -24.99 -7.20
C MET A 47 -5.19 -25.44 -8.67
N ARG A 48 -5.79 -24.66 -9.59
CA ARG A 48 -5.71 -24.92 -11.04
C ARG A 48 -4.26 -24.95 -11.53
N VAL A 49 -3.91 -26.05 -12.19
CA VAL A 49 -2.62 -26.30 -12.86
C VAL A 49 -2.73 -25.88 -14.34
N ASN A 50 -1.70 -25.23 -14.85
CA ASN A 50 -1.57 -24.77 -16.23
C ASN A 50 -1.04 -25.91 -17.13
N LYS A 51 -1.26 -25.78 -18.44
CA LYS A 51 -0.70 -26.71 -19.43
C LYS A 51 0.78 -26.48 -19.73
N GLN A 52 1.25 -25.27 -19.46
CA GLN A 52 2.64 -24.85 -19.66
C GLN A 52 2.92 -23.63 -18.80
N VAL A 53 4.18 -23.47 -18.43
CA VAL A 53 4.75 -22.24 -17.87
C VAL A 53 6.12 -22.02 -18.50
N TYR A 54 6.74 -20.89 -18.20
CA TYR A 54 8.10 -20.58 -18.62
C TYR A 54 8.99 -20.28 -17.41
N ARG A 55 10.28 -20.61 -17.55
CA ARG A 55 11.37 -20.18 -16.66
C ARG A 55 12.56 -19.76 -17.52
N GLY A 56 13.04 -18.54 -17.37
CA GLY A 56 14.16 -18.04 -18.16
C GLY A 56 13.86 -17.99 -19.66
N GLY A 57 12.59 -17.85 -20.04
CA GLY A 57 12.13 -17.90 -21.44
C GLY A 57 11.96 -19.31 -22.02
N GLU A 58 12.35 -20.37 -21.30
CA GLU A 58 12.17 -21.75 -21.74
C GLU A 58 10.80 -22.29 -21.34
N LEU A 59 10.13 -22.97 -22.27
CA LEU A 59 8.82 -23.57 -22.05
C LEU A 59 8.97 -24.86 -21.23
N ILE A 60 8.20 -24.95 -20.15
CA ILE A 60 8.06 -26.15 -19.33
C ILE A 60 6.66 -26.70 -19.56
N PRO A 61 6.51 -27.88 -20.18
CA PRO A 61 5.22 -28.50 -20.40
C PRO A 61 4.66 -29.01 -19.06
N GLY A 62 3.36 -28.81 -18.87
CA GLY A 62 2.59 -29.46 -17.84
C GLY A 62 1.99 -30.75 -18.38
N GLU A 63 2.31 -31.86 -17.73
CA GLU A 63 1.80 -33.19 -18.08
C GLU A 63 1.03 -33.78 -16.91
N GLY A 64 0.15 -34.74 -17.18
CA GLY A 64 -0.62 -35.43 -16.15
C GLY A 64 -1.86 -34.69 -15.64
N SER A 65 -2.50 -35.30 -14.64
CA SER A 65 -3.75 -34.84 -14.01
C SER A 65 -3.64 -34.74 -12.49
N GLN A 66 -2.40 -34.62 -11.99
CA GLN A 66 -2.09 -34.53 -10.57
C GLN A 66 -2.68 -33.23 -10.01
N GLU A 67 -3.44 -33.37 -8.92
CA GLU A 67 -3.94 -32.23 -8.18
C GLU A 67 -2.83 -31.67 -7.30
N PHE A 68 -2.74 -30.34 -7.22
CA PHE A 68 -1.79 -29.69 -6.32
C PHE A 68 -2.30 -29.82 -4.88
N GLU A 69 -1.59 -30.59 -4.04
CA GLU A 69 -1.98 -30.87 -2.65
C GLU A 69 -1.42 -29.86 -1.63
N GLY A 70 -0.66 -28.86 -2.11
CA GLY A 70 0.01 -27.88 -1.25
C GLY A 70 1.20 -28.47 -0.48
N CYS A 71 1.66 -27.75 0.56
CA CYS A 71 2.87 -28.14 1.32
C CYS A 71 2.65 -29.29 2.31
N GLN A 72 1.41 -29.64 2.62
CA GLN A 72 1.02 -30.71 3.56
C GLN A 72 1.58 -30.63 5.00
N LEU A 73 2.28 -29.56 5.39
CA LEU A 73 2.81 -29.40 6.76
C LEU A 73 1.70 -29.21 7.82
N CYS A 74 0.52 -28.78 7.38
CA CYS A 74 -0.61 -28.50 8.27
C CYS A 74 -1.44 -29.73 8.65
N VAL A 75 -0.91 -30.94 8.45
CA VAL A 75 -1.61 -32.17 8.83
C VAL A 75 -1.95 -32.18 10.31
N VAL A 76 -3.14 -32.71 10.60
CA VAL A 76 -3.71 -32.93 11.92
C VAL A 76 -4.43 -34.27 11.94
N GLN A 77 -4.63 -34.81 13.13
CA GLN A 77 -5.44 -36.00 13.35
C GLN A 77 -6.78 -35.57 13.93
N VAL A 78 -7.87 -36.04 13.33
CA VAL A 78 -9.23 -35.77 13.81
C VAL A 78 -9.78 -37.06 14.43
N GLN A 79 -10.29 -36.97 15.65
CA GLN A 79 -10.88 -38.11 16.34
C GLN A 79 -12.01 -38.72 15.51
N ASN A 80 -12.05 -40.05 15.41
CA ASN A 80 -13.03 -40.81 14.63
C ASN A 80 -12.97 -40.58 13.10
N ARG A 81 -11.88 -40.03 12.56
CA ARG A 81 -11.58 -40.03 11.13
C ARG A 81 -10.30 -40.81 10.87
N GLU A 82 -10.26 -41.52 9.74
CA GLU A 82 -9.09 -42.28 9.34
C GLU A 82 -8.03 -41.37 8.68
N GLY A 83 -6.77 -41.63 9.01
CA GLY A 83 -5.61 -40.94 8.42
C GLY A 83 -5.40 -39.50 8.92
N LEU A 84 -4.34 -38.89 8.39
CA LEU A 84 -4.02 -37.48 8.62
C LEU A 84 -4.77 -36.60 7.61
N LEU A 85 -5.36 -35.52 8.10
CA LEU A 85 -6.08 -34.55 7.28
C LEU A 85 -5.36 -33.20 7.29
N THR A 86 -5.40 -32.47 6.18
CA THR A 86 -4.83 -31.12 6.12
C THR A 86 -5.76 -30.12 6.82
N ALA A 87 -5.26 -29.44 7.85
CA ALA A 87 -6.05 -28.43 8.58
C ALA A 87 -6.53 -27.28 7.66
N CYS A 88 -5.77 -26.93 6.63
CA CYS A 88 -6.11 -25.82 5.71
C CYS A 88 -7.26 -26.11 4.74
N ASN A 89 -7.70 -27.38 4.62
CA ASN A 89 -8.79 -27.79 3.72
C ASN A 89 -9.90 -28.54 4.45
N THR A 90 -9.74 -28.82 5.74
CA THR A 90 -10.75 -29.52 6.55
C THR A 90 -11.67 -28.49 7.17
N ALA A 91 -12.97 -28.56 6.89
CA ALA A 91 -13.97 -27.72 7.54
C ALA A 91 -14.03 -28.04 9.04
N ALA A 92 -14.07 -27.00 9.88
CA ALA A 92 -14.33 -27.15 11.31
C ALA A 92 -15.81 -27.50 11.53
N GLU A 93 -16.06 -28.49 12.38
CA GLU A 93 -17.40 -29.00 12.70
C GLU A 93 -17.63 -28.97 14.22
N GLU A 94 -18.90 -28.82 14.62
CA GLU A 94 -19.30 -28.83 16.02
C GLU A 94 -18.87 -30.14 16.71
N GLY A 95 -18.22 -30.03 17.87
CA GLY A 95 -17.77 -31.17 18.66
C GLY A 95 -16.55 -31.91 18.07
N MET A 96 -15.91 -31.38 17.02
CA MET A 96 -14.71 -31.99 16.44
C MET A 96 -13.57 -31.98 17.47
N VAL A 97 -12.83 -33.09 17.60
CA VAL A 97 -11.65 -33.19 18.48
C VAL A 97 -10.42 -33.43 17.62
N ILE A 98 -9.41 -32.58 17.78
CA ILE A 98 -8.27 -32.46 16.89
C ILE A 98 -6.98 -32.55 17.71
N HIS A 99 -6.06 -33.37 17.24
CA HIS A 99 -4.71 -33.48 17.78
C HIS A 99 -3.71 -32.94 16.76
N THR A 100 -2.77 -32.11 17.21
CA THR A 100 -1.77 -31.48 16.32
C THR A 100 -0.34 -31.94 16.57
N ARG A 101 -0.12 -32.80 17.58
CA ARG A 101 1.21 -33.19 18.10
C ARG A 101 1.42 -34.68 18.32
N THR A 102 0.65 -35.55 17.67
CA THR A 102 0.91 -37.01 17.74
C THR A 102 2.21 -37.36 17.03
N MET A 103 2.81 -38.50 17.39
CA MET A 103 4.07 -38.96 16.77
C MET A 103 3.93 -39.11 15.25
N GLU A 104 2.81 -39.67 14.79
CA GLU A 104 2.49 -39.81 13.37
C GLU A 104 2.48 -38.44 12.65
N ILE A 105 1.89 -37.41 13.25
CA ILE A 105 1.89 -36.04 12.70
C ILE A 105 3.30 -35.48 12.63
N LEU A 106 4.11 -35.66 13.69
CA LEU A 106 5.47 -35.13 13.75
C LEU A 106 6.37 -35.79 12.71
N GLU A 107 6.28 -37.11 12.55
CA GLU A 107 7.02 -37.88 11.54
C GLU A 107 6.61 -37.48 10.13
N PHE A 108 5.30 -37.35 9.86
CA PHE A 108 4.81 -36.92 8.55
C PHE A 108 5.26 -35.50 8.20
N ARG A 109 5.19 -34.55 9.15
CA ARG A 109 5.67 -33.17 8.96
C ARG A 109 7.17 -33.14 8.66
N ARG A 110 7.95 -33.95 9.36
CA ARG A 110 9.40 -34.09 9.16
C ARG A 110 9.72 -34.63 7.77
N GLN A 111 9.04 -35.69 7.34
CA GLN A 111 9.18 -36.23 5.99
C GLN A 111 8.88 -35.16 4.93
N LYS A 112 7.74 -34.48 5.04
CA LYS A 112 7.33 -33.44 4.08
C LYS A 112 8.26 -32.24 4.08
N LEU A 113 8.77 -31.84 5.25
CA LEU A 113 9.80 -30.81 5.33
C LEU A 113 11.09 -31.25 4.61
N ALA A 114 11.55 -32.49 4.82
CA ALA A 114 12.73 -33.02 4.14
C ALA A 114 12.56 -33.04 2.61
N GLU A 115 11.38 -33.40 2.09
CA GLU A 115 11.05 -33.32 0.66
C GLU A 115 11.19 -31.89 0.11
N ILE A 116 10.73 -30.87 0.87
CA ILE A 116 10.87 -29.45 0.49
C ILE A 116 12.35 -29.03 0.54
N LEU A 117 13.07 -29.38 1.60
CA LEU A 117 14.47 -28.99 1.79
C LEU A 117 15.42 -29.70 0.81
N ALA A 118 15.06 -30.88 0.30
CA ALA A 118 15.84 -31.55 -0.75
C ALA A 118 15.96 -30.70 -2.03
N GLN A 119 14.98 -29.81 -2.28
CA GLN A 119 14.94 -28.90 -3.43
C GLN A 119 15.26 -27.43 -3.07
N HIS A 120 15.71 -27.15 -1.84
CA HIS A 120 15.99 -25.80 -1.37
C HIS A 120 17.33 -25.71 -0.63
N PRO A 121 18.17 -24.69 -0.86
CA PRO A 121 19.38 -24.47 -0.08
C PRO A 121 19.06 -24.35 1.42
N HIS A 122 19.46 -25.36 2.20
CA HIS A 122 19.07 -25.48 3.62
C HIS A 122 20.24 -25.55 4.60
N ALA A 123 21.47 -25.28 4.12
CA ALA A 123 22.64 -25.20 4.99
C ALA A 123 22.46 -24.17 6.13
N CYS A 124 21.65 -23.14 5.92
CA CYS A 124 21.27 -22.17 6.94
C CYS A 124 20.52 -22.75 8.14
N LEU A 125 19.81 -23.87 7.97
CA LEU A 125 19.00 -24.47 9.01
C LEU A 125 19.81 -25.44 9.87
N THR A 126 20.76 -26.13 9.26
CA THR A 126 21.55 -27.21 9.86
C THR A 126 22.94 -26.78 10.33
N CYS A 127 23.45 -25.62 9.91
CA CYS A 127 24.77 -25.14 10.33
C CYS A 127 24.82 -24.76 11.82
N ALA A 128 25.79 -25.34 12.54
CA ALA A 128 26.03 -25.06 13.96
C ALA A 128 26.54 -23.63 14.23
N GLU A 129 27.18 -23.00 13.24
CA GLU A 129 27.73 -21.64 13.36
C GLU A 129 26.76 -20.54 12.88
N LYS A 130 25.49 -20.88 12.65
CA LYS A 130 24.51 -19.93 12.06
C LYS A 130 24.30 -18.66 12.91
N GLU A 131 24.52 -18.72 14.22
CA GLU A 131 24.46 -17.57 15.12
C GLU A 131 25.80 -16.82 15.15
N GLY A 132 25.78 -15.55 14.73
CA GLY A 132 26.97 -14.68 14.79
C GLY A 132 28.00 -14.85 13.64
N CYS A 133 27.73 -15.71 12.65
CA CYS A 133 28.58 -15.88 11.47
C CYS A 133 28.61 -14.64 10.57
N SER A 134 29.80 -14.23 10.13
CA SER A 134 30.02 -13.13 9.16
C SER A 134 29.58 -13.48 7.73
N ARG A 135 29.17 -14.73 7.50
CA ARG A 135 28.73 -15.36 6.24
C ARG A 135 29.82 -15.50 5.18
N GLU A 136 30.74 -14.54 5.12
CA GLU A 136 31.90 -14.58 4.25
C GLU A 136 33.20 -14.33 5.03
N PRO A 137 34.23 -15.17 4.84
CA PRO A 137 34.19 -16.48 4.16
C PRO A 137 33.37 -17.53 4.95
N CYS A 138 32.86 -18.56 4.27
CA CYS A 138 32.18 -19.68 4.94
C CYS A 138 33.21 -20.62 5.59
N SER A 139 33.12 -20.78 6.90
CA SER A 139 33.96 -21.67 7.72
C SER A 139 33.91 -23.13 7.29
N LEU A 140 32.75 -23.59 6.81
CA LEU A 140 32.53 -24.95 6.31
C LEU A 140 32.87 -25.11 4.83
N ASN A 141 33.33 -24.04 4.15
CA ASN A 141 33.69 -24.02 2.73
C ASN A 141 32.60 -24.58 1.79
N VAL A 142 31.33 -24.43 2.16
CA VAL A 142 30.18 -24.73 1.28
C VAL A 142 30.24 -23.81 0.05
N PRO A 143 29.82 -24.18 -1.18
CA PRO A 143 29.71 -23.24 -2.31
C PRO A 143 28.72 -22.10 -2.04
N VAL A 144 28.90 -20.91 -2.62
CA VAL A 144 28.05 -19.73 -2.33
C VAL A 144 26.59 -20.00 -2.70
N GLU A 145 26.38 -20.78 -3.76
CA GLU A 145 25.11 -21.18 -4.34
C GLU A 145 24.36 -22.19 -3.45
N GLU A 146 25.08 -22.87 -2.56
CA GLU A 146 24.54 -23.88 -1.62
C GLU A 146 24.53 -23.37 -0.15
N ARG A 147 25.04 -22.15 0.09
CA ARG A 147 25.16 -21.53 1.43
C ARG A 147 23.83 -20.96 1.93
N CYS A 148 23.90 -20.30 3.09
CA CYS A 148 22.83 -19.44 3.58
C CYS A 148 22.50 -18.34 2.56
N CYS A 149 21.26 -18.26 2.12
CA CYS A 149 20.83 -17.18 1.25
C CYS A 149 20.90 -15.81 1.96
N PRO A 150 20.90 -14.69 1.21
CA PRO A 150 20.96 -13.35 1.80
C PRO A 150 19.83 -13.04 2.81
N LYS A 151 18.75 -13.83 2.80
CA LYS A 151 17.51 -13.65 3.59
C LYS A 151 17.50 -14.36 4.92
N PHE A 152 18.63 -14.94 5.34
CA PHE A 152 18.77 -15.59 6.64
C PHE A 152 18.23 -14.72 7.79
N GLY A 153 17.40 -15.34 8.64
CA GLY A 153 16.69 -14.69 9.75
C GLY A 153 15.34 -14.06 9.39
N ASN A 154 14.99 -13.99 8.09
CA ASN A 154 13.83 -13.24 7.61
C ASN A 154 12.91 -14.05 6.67
N CYS A 155 12.84 -15.37 6.88
CA CYS A 155 12.08 -16.30 6.03
C CYS A 155 11.11 -17.17 6.86
N GLU A 156 9.90 -17.41 6.35
CA GLU A 156 8.90 -18.28 6.98
C GLU A 156 9.35 -19.75 7.02
N LEU A 157 10.01 -20.24 5.95
CA LEU A 157 10.54 -21.61 5.89
C LEU A 157 11.49 -21.89 7.05
N GLN A 158 12.35 -20.93 7.39
CA GLN A 158 13.25 -21.06 8.52
C GLN A 158 12.49 -21.29 9.83
N ARG A 159 11.49 -20.46 10.13
CA ARG A 159 10.70 -20.58 11.37
C ARG A 159 9.92 -21.89 11.43
N VAL A 160 9.35 -22.30 10.30
CA VAL A 160 8.61 -23.57 10.18
C VAL A 160 9.55 -24.76 10.37
N ALA A 161 10.74 -24.71 9.78
CA ALA A 161 11.75 -25.77 9.92
C ALA A 161 12.30 -25.85 11.35
N GLU A 162 12.52 -24.71 12.01
CA GLU A 162 12.90 -24.65 13.43
C GLU A 162 11.80 -25.23 14.34
N TYR A 163 10.53 -25.01 14.02
CA TYR A 163 9.41 -25.57 14.76
C TYR A 163 9.25 -27.09 14.58
N ILE A 164 9.35 -27.60 13.36
CA ILE A 164 9.20 -29.04 13.06
C ILE A 164 10.45 -29.84 13.44
N GLY A 165 11.62 -29.22 13.30
CA GLY A 165 12.93 -29.86 13.36
C GLY A 165 13.31 -30.50 12.03
N VAL A 166 14.50 -30.17 11.52
CA VAL A 166 15.04 -30.76 10.28
C VAL A 166 15.51 -32.19 10.57
N PRO A 167 15.02 -33.22 9.84
CA PRO A 167 15.49 -34.59 9.99
C PRO A 167 16.96 -34.77 9.64
N GLU A 168 17.68 -35.63 10.37
CA GLU A 168 19.11 -35.90 10.12
C GLU A 168 19.36 -36.57 8.75
N ASP A 169 18.37 -37.32 8.25
CA ASP A 169 18.39 -38.00 6.96
C ASP A 169 17.91 -37.12 5.79
N THR A 170 17.69 -35.82 6.02
CA THR A 170 17.34 -34.86 4.96
C THR A 170 18.43 -34.88 3.88
N PRO A 171 18.08 -35.18 2.61
CA PRO A 171 19.05 -35.19 1.52
C PRO A 171 19.72 -33.84 1.36
N ARG A 172 21.04 -33.82 1.14
CA ARG A 172 21.76 -32.58 0.84
C ARG A 172 21.21 -31.98 -0.45
N TYR A 173 20.91 -30.69 -0.41
CA TYR A 173 20.52 -29.92 -1.58
C TYR A 173 21.68 -29.91 -2.60
N VAL A 174 21.33 -30.17 -3.87
CA VAL A 174 22.24 -30.03 -5.00
C VAL A 174 21.77 -28.84 -5.82
N PHE A 175 22.67 -27.91 -6.13
CA PHE A 175 22.33 -26.72 -6.90
C PHE A 175 21.69 -27.09 -8.24
N GLY A 176 20.47 -26.60 -8.46
CA GLY A 176 19.66 -26.97 -9.62
C GLY A 176 20.06 -26.27 -10.92
N ASP A 177 20.93 -25.24 -10.85
CA ASP A 177 21.30 -24.37 -11.97
C ASP A 177 20.07 -23.82 -12.73
N LEU A 178 19.03 -23.46 -11.97
CA LEU A 178 17.80 -22.91 -12.49
C LEU A 178 17.97 -21.42 -12.80
N PRO A 179 17.23 -20.88 -13.80
CA PRO A 179 17.37 -19.48 -14.18
C PRO A 179 17.03 -18.53 -13.03
N ILE A 180 17.77 -17.42 -12.98
CA ILE A 180 17.42 -16.24 -12.19
C ILE A 180 16.84 -15.21 -13.16
N GLU A 181 15.56 -14.90 -13.01
CA GLU A 181 14.83 -14.01 -13.90
C GLU A 181 14.84 -12.59 -13.35
N GLU A 182 15.39 -11.66 -14.12
CA GLU A 182 15.31 -10.23 -13.84
C GLU A 182 14.27 -9.57 -14.75
N SER A 183 13.46 -8.71 -14.16
CA SER A 183 12.47 -7.87 -14.84
C SER A 183 12.61 -6.43 -14.35
N ASP A 184 11.86 -5.50 -14.93
CA ASP A 184 11.97 -4.07 -14.64
C ASP A 184 11.84 -3.71 -13.16
N LEU A 185 11.07 -4.48 -12.37
CA LEU A 185 10.89 -4.24 -10.93
C LEU A 185 11.13 -5.45 -10.05
N PHE A 186 11.18 -6.67 -10.59
CA PHE A 186 11.30 -7.89 -9.78
C PHE A 186 12.50 -8.75 -10.20
N VAL A 187 13.12 -9.39 -9.21
CA VAL A 187 14.04 -10.51 -9.41
C VAL A 187 13.37 -11.78 -8.91
N ARG A 188 13.51 -12.86 -9.66
CA ARG A 188 13.01 -14.17 -9.26
C ARG A 188 14.10 -15.23 -9.39
N ASP A 189 14.44 -15.87 -8.27
CA ASP A 189 15.38 -16.97 -8.21
C ASP A 189 14.62 -18.29 -8.05
N HIS A 190 14.63 -19.12 -9.09
CA HIS A 190 13.97 -20.42 -9.07
C HIS A 190 14.71 -21.45 -8.21
N ASN A 191 16.00 -21.27 -7.93
CA ASN A 191 16.77 -22.15 -7.03
C ASN A 191 16.32 -22.01 -5.58
N LEU A 192 15.66 -20.90 -5.23
CA LEU A 192 15.05 -20.71 -3.92
C LEU A 192 13.62 -21.21 -3.88
N CYS A 193 12.91 -21.35 -5.01
CA CYS A 193 11.46 -21.59 -5.01
C CYS A 193 11.08 -22.93 -4.37
N ILE A 194 10.15 -22.91 -3.40
CA ILE A 194 9.56 -24.13 -2.81
C ILE A 194 8.21 -24.52 -3.42
N GLU A 195 7.87 -23.93 -4.58
CA GLU A 195 6.70 -24.32 -5.38
C GLU A 195 5.34 -24.25 -4.66
N CYS A 196 5.25 -23.44 -3.59
CA CYS A 196 4.05 -23.35 -2.74
C CYS A 196 2.81 -22.73 -3.41
N GLY A 197 2.96 -22.18 -4.61
CA GLY A 197 1.87 -21.57 -5.39
C GLY A 197 1.25 -20.30 -4.80
N ARG A 198 1.78 -19.72 -3.71
CA ARG A 198 1.24 -18.47 -3.14
C ARG A 198 1.25 -17.33 -4.15
N CYS A 199 2.35 -17.16 -4.88
CA CYS A 199 2.47 -16.12 -5.92
C CYS A 199 1.49 -16.33 -7.08
N VAL A 200 1.20 -17.59 -7.45
CA VAL A 200 0.21 -17.93 -8.48
C VAL A 200 -1.18 -17.53 -8.03
N ARG A 201 -1.59 -17.94 -6.83
CA ARG A 201 -2.91 -17.56 -6.25
C ARG A 201 -3.03 -16.06 -6.04
N ALA A 202 -1.98 -15.39 -5.59
CA ALA A 202 -1.99 -13.93 -5.48
C ALA A 202 -2.13 -13.24 -6.85
N CYS A 203 -1.44 -13.74 -7.88
CA CYS A 203 -1.50 -13.15 -9.22
C CYS A 203 -2.82 -13.41 -9.94
N ARG A 204 -3.30 -14.66 -9.88
CA ARG A 204 -4.49 -15.13 -10.58
C ARG A 204 -5.77 -14.84 -9.80
N ASP A 205 -5.86 -15.32 -8.57
CA ASP A 205 -7.13 -15.37 -7.85
C ASP A 205 -7.40 -14.06 -7.09
N LEU A 206 -6.36 -13.45 -6.51
CA LEU A 206 -6.50 -12.17 -5.81
C LEU A 206 -6.46 -10.96 -6.76
N ARG A 207 -5.56 -10.96 -7.75
CA ARG A 207 -5.37 -9.81 -8.65
C ARG A 207 -6.05 -9.94 -10.01
N GLY A 208 -6.48 -11.14 -10.41
CA GLY A 208 -7.11 -11.37 -11.71
C GLY A 208 -6.17 -11.12 -12.91
N VAL A 209 -4.86 -11.19 -12.70
CA VAL A 209 -3.84 -10.90 -13.74
C VAL A 209 -3.41 -12.18 -14.44
N GLU A 210 -3.19 -13.26 -13.68
CA GLU A 210 -2.74 -14.56 -14.19
C GLU A 210 -1.39 -14.52 -14.96
N ALA A 211 -0.48 -13.61 -14.62
CA ALA A 211 0.86 -13.60 -15.23
C ALA A 211 1.76 -14.77 -14.75
N LEU A 212 1.40 -15.41 -13.64
CA LEU A 212 2.11 -16.54 -13.05
C LEU A 212 1.23 -17.78 -13.07
N GLY A 213 1.84 -18.94 -13.35
CA GLY A 213 1.18 -20.24 -13.39
C GLY A 213 1.98 -21.30 -12.65
N ILE A 214 1.40 -22.49 -12.56
CA ILE A 214 2.06 -23.70 -12.03
C ILE A 214 1.76 -24.88 -12.94
N VAL A 215 2.73 -25.75 -13.18
CA VAL A 215 2.56 -27.01 -13.93
C VAL A 215 2.96 -28.20 -13.06
N TYR A 216 2.50 -29.40 -13.41
CA TYR A 216 3.14 -30.63 -12.96
C TYR A 216 4.03 -31.16 -14.07
N ASN A 217 5.29 -31.41 -13.77
CA ASN A 217 6.27 -32.02 -14.66
C ASN A 217 6.64 -33.40 -14.09
N PRO A 218 6.62 -34.49 -14.87
CA PRO A 218 6.89 -35.84 -14.36
C PRO A 218 8.29 -36.01 -13.73
N ASP A 219 9.29 -35.29 -14.25
CA ASP A 219 10.68 -35.42 -13.81
C ASP A 219 10.99 -34.52 -12.60
N HIS A 220 10.30 -33.38 -12.49
CA HIS A 220 10.61 -32.32 -11.52
C HIS A 220 9.48 -32.01 -10.52
N GLY A 221 8.31 -32.65 -10.66
CA GLY A 221 7.13 -32.37 -9.85
C GLY A 221 6.48 -31.03 -10.21
N PHE A 222 5.92 -30.34 -9.21
CA PHE A 222 5.24 -29.07 -9.45
C PHE A 222 6.24 -27.93 -9.69
N MET A 223 5.98 -27.10 -10.70
CA MET A 223 6.87 -26.01 -11.07
C MET A 223 6.08 -24.72 -11.35
N VAL A 224 6.36 -23.67 -10.58
CA VAL A 224 5.82 -22.33 -10.79
C VAL A 224 6.65 -21.59 -11.83
N GLY A 225 6.00 -20.89 -12.75
CA GLY A 225 6.66 -20.06 -13.77
C GLY A 225 5.77 -18.91 -14.22
N THR A 226 6.20 -18.20 -15.25
CA THR A 226 5.36 -17.23 -15.98
C THR A 226 4.47 -17.96 -16.99
N ILE A 227 3.31 -17.41 -17.36
CA ILE A 227 2.43 -18.07 -18.35
C ILE A 227 2.89 -17.88 -19.81
N ASP A 228 3.77 -16.91 -20.03
CA ASP A 228 4.50 -16.63 -21.27
C ASP A 228 6.00 -16.49 -20.92
N SER A 229 6.85 -16.36 -21.93
CA SER A 229 8.31 -16.21 -21.92
C SER A 229 8.90 -15.23 -20.88
N SER A 230 8.14 -14.24 -20.39
CA SER A 230 8.58 -13.27 -19.39
C SER A 230 7.40 -12.72 -18.58
N LEU A 231 7.67 -12.00 -17.49
CA LEU A 231 6.62 -11.29 -16.74
C LEU A 231 5.90 -10.25 -17.61
N GLN A 232 6.63 -9.53 -18.47
CA GLN A 232 6.09 -8.50 -19.34
C GLN A 232 5.14 -9.10 -20.38
N THR A 233 5.56 -10.15 -21.07
CA THR A 233 4.74 -10.85 -22.09
C THR A 233 3.55 -11.58 -21.47
N SER A 234 3.69 -12.03 -20.21
CA SER A 234 2.60 -12.64 -19.43
C SER A 234 1.54 -11.64 -18.95
N GLY A 235 1.67 -10.35 -19.26
CA GLY A 235 0.71 -9.31 -18.84
C GLY A 235 0.85 -8.90 -17.36
N CYS A 236 2.01 -9.12 -16.73
CA CYS A 236 2.26 -8.70 -15.36
C CYS A 236 2.01 -7.19 -15.18
N ARG A 237 1.29 -6.84 -14.12
CA ARG A 237 1.01 -5.43 -13.75
C ARG A 237 2.04 -4.85 -12.78
N PHE A 238 3.05 -5.63 -12.39
CA PHE A 238 4.05 -5.27 -11.39
C PHE A 238 3.46 -4.74 -10.07
N CYS A 239 2.37 -5.36 -9.60
CA CYS A 239 1.66 -4.91 -8.40
C CYS A 239 2.31 -5.33 -7.06
N GLY A 240 3.34 -6.17 -7.09
CA GLY A 240 4.06 -6.64 -5.89
C GLY A 240 3.31 -7.67 -5.04
N ALA A 241 2.09 -8.07 -5.42
CA ALA A 241 1.31 -9.04 -4.64
C ALA A 241 2.02 -10.40 -4.50
N CYS A 242 2.69 -10.87 -5.55
CA CYS A 242 3.49 -12.09 -5.52
C CYS A 242 4.71 -11.99 -4.59
N VAL A 243 5.37 -10.83 -4.56
CA VAL A 243 6.51 -10.53 -3.67
C VAL A 243 6.04 -10.56 -2.21
N ALA A 244 4.92 -9.89 -1.91
CA ALA A 244 4.41 -9.77 -0.55
C ALA A 244 4.01 -11.10 0.10
N VAL A 245 3.56 -12.09 -0.69
CA VAL A 245 3.10 -13.39 -0.16
C VAL A 245 4.17 -14.48 -0.19
N CYS A 246 5.36 -14.22 -0.76
CA CYS A 246 6.38 -15.24 -0.93
C CYS A 246 7.01 -15.61 0.44
N PRO A 247 6.88 -16.86 0.92
CA PRO A 247 7.33 -17.24 2.27
C PRO A 247 8.86 -17.26 2.42
N ILE A 248 9.56 -17.25 1.30
CA ILE A 248 11.00 -17.53 1.17
C ILE A 248 11.73 -16.49 0.33
N TRP A 249 11.02 -15.47 -0.17
CA TRP A 249 11.61 -14.42 -1.02
C TRP A 249 12.29 -14.94 -2.29
N ALA A 250 11.76 -16.03 -2.89
CA ALA A 250 12.19 -16.47 -4.23
C ALA A 250 11.79 -15.48 -5.32
N ILE A 251 10.76 -14.66 -5.11
CA ILE A 251 10.43 -13.51 -5.96
C ILE A 251 10.47 -12.25 -5.10
N MET A 252 11.17 -11.22 -5.57
CA MET A 252 11.51 -10.03 -4.80
C MET A 252 11.39 -8.77 -5.64
N ASP A 253 11.33 -7.63 -4.95
CA ASP A 253 11.53 -6.32 -5.55
C ASP A 253 13.04 -6.09 -5.82
N GLN A 254 13.38 -5.48 -6.96
CA GLN A 254 14.75 -5.12 -7.31
C GLN A 254 15.40 -4.15 -6.33
N LEU A 255 14.60 -3.39 -5.56
CA LEU A 255 15.08 -2.55 -4.47
C LEU A 255 15.75 -3.35 -3.33
N GLY A 256 15.60 -4.68 -3.33
CA GLY A 256 16.28 -5.57 -2.40
C GLY A 256 15.50 -5.80 -1.11
N TRP A 257 16.20 -6.00 0.00
CA TRP A 257 15.59 -6.14 1.33
C TRP A 257 16.53 -5.55 2.40
N PRO A 258 16.01 -4.81 3.40
CA PRO A 258 14.61 -4.45 3.62
C PRO A 258 14.13 -3.34 2.67
N VAL A 259 12.87 -3.42 2.22
CA VAL A 259 12.23 -2.35 1.44
C VAL A 259 11.33 -1.54 2.37
N SER A 260 11.46 -0.21 2.38
CA SER A 260 10.58 0.64 3.19
C SER A 260 9.23 0.91 2.49
N GLU A 261 8.20 1.28 3.27
CA GLU A 261 6.92 1.73 2.68
C GLU A 261 7.13 2.96 1.77
N GLU A 262 8.08 3.83 2.13
CA GLU A 262 8.43 5.02 1.35
C GLU A 262 8.97 4.65 -0.03
N ASP A 263 9.81 3.61 -0.10
CA ASP A 263 10.35 3.10 -1.36
C ASP A 263 9.27 2.48 -2.24
N LEU A 264 8.32 1.75 -1.65
CA LEU A 264 7.22 1.10 -2.38
C LEU A 264 6.14 2.08 -2.83
N VAL A 265 5.87 3.10 -2.01
CA VAL A 265 4.77 4.06 -2.20
C VAL A 265 5.27 5.51 -2.19
N PRO A 266 6.23 5.87 -3.06
CA PRO A 266 6.89 7.18 -3.01
C PRO A 266 5.90 8.31 -3.28
N CYS A 267 4.82 8.07 -4.03
CA CYS A 267 3.82 9.09 -4.34
C CYS A 267 3.03 9.59 -3.11
N LYS A 268 2.94 8.80 -2.03
CA LYS A 268 2.32 9.19 -0.75
C LYS A 268 3.28 10.03 0.08
N HIS A 269 4.55 9.63 0.16
CA HIS A 269 5.60 10.29 0.96
C HIS A 269 6.09 11.59 0.32
N THR A 270 6.23 11.60 -1.01
CA THR A 270 6.63 12.78 -1.79
C THR A 270 5.53 13.85 -1.80
N CYS A 271 4.27 13.47 -1.56
CA CYS A 271 3.19 14.44 -1.47
C CYS A 271 3.33 15.26 -0.17
N PRO A 272 3.49 16.60 -0.23
CA PRO A 272 3.62 17.41 0.99
C PRO A 272 2.39 17.37 1.90
N ALA A 273 1.23 16.99 1.36
CA ALA A 273 -0.02 16.82 2.10
C ALA A 273 -0.26 15.38 2.59
N GLY A 274 0.60 14.42 2.23
CA GLY A 274 0.43 13.01 2.57
C GLY A 274 -0.86 12.39 2.02
N VAL A 275 -1.27 12.80 0.80
CA VAL A 275 -2.44 12.23 0.10
C VAL A 275 -2.14 10.77 -0.23
N ASP A 276 -3.09 9.88 0.08
CA ASP A 276 -3.01 8.47 -0.27
C ASP A 276 -3.31 8.27 -1.76
N VAL A 277 -2.28 8.52 -2.58
CA VAL A 277 -2.35 8.47 -4.04
C VAL A 277 -2.76 7.09 -4.57
N PRO A 278 -2.15 5.98 -4.14
CA PRO A 278 -2.54 4.66 -4.64
C PRO A 278 -4.00 4.35 -4.37
N ARG A 279 -4.50 4.68 -3.17
CA ARG A 279 -5.89 4.37 -2.78
C ARG A 279 -6.90 5.07 -3.68
N TYR A 280 -6.76 6.37 -3.93
CA TYR A 280 -7.74 7.05 -4.78
C TYR A 280 -7.61 6.65 -6.25
N ILE A 281 -6.41 6.33 -6.73
CA ILE A 281 -6.22 5.81 -8.10
C ILE A 281 -6.87 4.43 -8.26
N HIS A 282 -6.74 3.57 -7.26
CA HIS A 282 -7.41 2.28 -7.25
C HIS A 282 -8.94 2.45 -7.27
N LEU A 283 -9.50 3.32 -6.42
CA LEU A 283 -10.94 3.63 -6.45
C LEU A 283 -11.39 4.17 -7.82
N LEU A 284 -10.60 5.03 -8.46
CA LEU A 284 -10.88 5.48 -9.83
C LEU A 284 -10.86 4.32 -10.84
N SER A 285 -9.93 3.37 -10.69
CA SER A 285 -9.87 2.19 -11.57
C SER A 285 -11.09 1.28 -11.45
N GLU A 286 -11.79 1.32 -10.31
CA GLU A 286 -13.05 0.61 -10.07
C GLU A 286 -14.30 1.46 -10.42
N GLY A 287 -14.13 2.66 -10.97
CA GLY A 287 -15.24 3.58 -11.27
C GLY A 287 -15.85 4.25 -10.02
N ARG A 288 -15.26 4.08 -8.84
CA ARG A 288 -15.72 4.63 -7.55
C ARG A 288 -15.24 6.08 -7.37
N ILE A 289 -15.67 6.94 -8.29
CA ILE A 289 -15.20 8.34 -8.40
C ILE A 289 -15.47 9.14 -7.13
N ALA A 290 -16.64 9.00 -6.54
CA ALA A 290 -17.04 9.76 -5.36
C ALA A 290 -16.18 9.41 -4.13
N GLU A 291 -15.86 8.13 -3.95
CA GLU A 291 -14.98 7.65 -2.88
C GLU A 291 -13.53 8.08 -3.10
N ALA A 292 -13.04 8.05 -4.34
CA ALA A 292 -11.72 8.60 -4.69
C ALA A 292 -11.61 10.08 -4.31
N SER A 293 -12.65 10.86 -4.64
CA SER A 293 -12.76 12.27 -4.27
C SER A 293 -12.72 12.47 -2.75
N ALA A 294 -13.42 11.61 -1.99
CA ALA A 294 -13.43 11.64 -0.54
C ALA A 294 -12.05 11.35 0.06
N VAL A 295 -11.32 10.34 -0.46
CA VAL A 295 -9.94 10.03 -0.02
C VAL A 295 -9.02 11.23 -0.20
N ILE A 296 -9.09 11.92 -1.35
CA ILE A 296 -8.29 13.13 -1.59
C ILE A 296 -8.63 14.20 -0.54
N ARG A 297 -9.92 14.44 -0.30
CA ARG A 297 -10.40 15.48 0.65
C ARG A 297 -10.10 15.21 2.12
N GLN A 298 -9.70 13.99 2.49
CA GLN A 298 -9.20 13.71 3.84
C GLN A 298 -7.99 14.58 4.20
N ARG A 299 -7.13 14.85 3.21
CA ARG A 299 -5.84 15.54 3.41
C ARG A 299 -5.82 16.96 2.88
N VAL A 300 -6.63 17.28 1.86
CA VAL A 300 -6.60 18.59 1.21
C VAL A 300 -8.00 19.20 1.07
N PRO A 301 -8.26 20.42 1.56
CA PRO A 301 -9.56 21.09 1.40
C PRO A 301 -9.83 21.61 -0.02
N PHE A 302 -8.76 21.86 -0.78
CA PHE A 302 -8.78 22.44 -2.13
C PHE A 302 -8.33 21.47 -3.24
N PRO A 303 -8.92 20.27 -3.35
CA PRO A 303 -8.45 19.28 -4.30
C PRO A 303 -8.68 19.69 -5.77
N MET A 304 -9.73 20.48 -6.09
CA MET A 304 -9.92 20.98 -7.45
C MET A 304 -8.83 21.97 -7.82
N VAL A 305 -8.53 22.97 -6.96
CA VAL A 305 -7.42 23.90 -7.20
C VAL A 305 -6.11 23.13 -7.40
N LEU A 306 -5.82 22.12 -6.58
CA LEU A 306 -4.64 21.27 -6.75
C LEU A 306 -4.65 20.48 -8.07
N GLY A 307 -5.82 20.12 -8.61
CA GLY A 307 -5.95 19.53 -9.94
C GLY A 307 -5.45 20.45 -11.07
N TYR A 308 -5.45 21.77 -10.88
CA TYR A 308 -4.95 22.75 -11.84
C TYR A 308 -3.49 23.14 -11.58
N VAL A 309 -3.13 23.45 -10.33
CA VAL A 309 -1.86 24.14 -10.04
C VAL A 309 -0.83 23.32 -9.26
N CYS A 310 -1.12 22.08 -8.87
CA CYS A 310 -0.16 21.23 -8.19
C CYS A 310 1.09 21.00 -9.06
N HIS A 311 2.27 21.12 -8.45
CA HIS A 311 3.57 20.83 -9.06
C HIS A 311 3.93 19.32 -9.05
N HIS A 312 3.02 18.48 -8.54
CA HIS A 312 2.98 17.02 -8.72
C HIS A 312 4.34 16.28 -8.55
N PRO A 313 5.07 16.49 -7.44
CA PRO A 313 6.38 15.85 -7.24
C PRO A 313 6.26 14.32 -7.12
N CYS A 314 5.08 13.84 -6.72
CA CYS A 314 4.70 12.43 -6.71
C CYS A 314 4.71 11.76 -8.10
N GLU A 315 4.59 12.50 -9.20
CA GLU A 315 4.72 11.95 -10.54
C GLU A 315 6.20 11.77 -10.91
N THR A 316 7.07 12.68 -10.48
CA THR A 316 8.53 12.60 -10.70
C THR A 316 9.13 11.35 -10.05
N HIS A 317 8.70 11.02 -8.83
CA HIS A 317 9.17 9.83 -8.09
C HIS A 317 8.28 8.59 -8.30
N CYS A 318 7.40 8.59 -9.30
CA CYS A 318 6.51 7.45 -9.53
C CYS A 318 7.32 6.23 -10.00
N ARG A 319 7.30 5.12 -9.24
CA ARG A 319 7.97 3.86 -9.61
C ARG A 319 7.55 3.32 -10.98
N ARG A 320 6.35 3.66 -11.45
CA ARG A 320 5.88 3.25 -12.78
C ARG A 320 6.77 3.77 -13.91
N SER A 321 7.55 4.83 -13.67
CA SER A 321 8.55 5.33 -14.62
C SER A 321 9.59 4.28 -14.99
N GLU A 322 9.89 3.30 -14.11
CA GLU A 322 10.77 2.17 -14.43
C GLU A 322 10.15 1.20 -15.44
N LEU A 323 8.83 1.18 -15.56
CA LEU A 323 8.09 0.32 -16.49
C LEU A 323 7.77 1.04 -17.81
N ASN A 324 7.33 2.30 -17.71
CA ASN A 324 7.00 3.13 -18.87
C ASN A 324 6.95 4.62 -18.50
N ALA A 325 5.81 5.08 -17.99
CA ALA A 325 5.53 6.48 -17.75
C ALA A 325 4.88 6.64 -16.38
N PRO A 326 5.13 7.78 -15.70
CA PRO A 326 4.50 8.06 -14.43
C PRO A 326 2.98 8.14 -14.59
N MET A 327 2.27 7.80 -13.52
CA MET A 327 0.83 8.01 -13.46
C MET A 327 0.53 9.51 -13.56
N ALA A 328 -0.50 9.91 -14.32
CA ALA A 328 -0.96 11.29 -14.39
C ALA A 328 -1.75 11.71 -13.13
N ILE A 329 -1.13 11.60 -11.95
CA ILE A 329 -1.68 11.76 -10.61
C ILE A 329 -2.46 13.08 -10.45
N ARG A 330 -1.96 14.21 -10.98
CA ARG A 330 -2.63 15.51 -10.97
C ARG A 330 -3.88 15.52 -11.84
N ALA A 331 -3.81 14.94 -13.03
CA ALA A 331 -4.96 14.85 -13.93
C ALA A 331 -6.05 13.93 -13.37
N LEU A 332 -5.67 12.79 -12.80
CA LEU A 332 -6.58 11.87 -12.10
C LEU A 332 -7.23 12.53 -10.88
N LYS A 333 -6.46 13.31 -10.10
CA LYS A 333 -6.99 14.13 -9.01
C LYS A 333 -8.04 15.11 -9.52
N ARG A 334 -7.72 15.85 -10.59
CA ARG A 334 -8.66 16.79 -11.22
C ARG A 334 -9.94 16.08 -11.66
N PHE A 335 -9.82 14.98 -12.39
CA PHE A 335 -10.94 14.16 -12.84
C PHE A 335 -11.84 13.73 -11.67
N ALA A 336 -11.25 13.15 -10.61
CA ALA A 336 -11.98 12.70 -9.41
C ALA A 336 -12.76 13.84 -8.72
N THR A 337 -12.25 15.06 -8.80
CA THR A 337 -12.83 16.22 -8.11
C THR A 337 -13.89 16.95 -8.95
N GLU A 338 -13.72 16.98 -10.27
CA GLU A 338 -14.70 17.56 -11.20
C GLU A 338 -15.96 16.71 -11.33
N HIS A 339 -15.81 15.37 -11.30
CA HIS A 339 -16.90 14.40 -11.52
C HIS A 339 -17.45 13.81 -10.21
N ARG A 340 -17.25 14.50 -9.09
CA ARG A 340 -17.73 14.02 -7.78
C ARG A 340 -19.25 13.95 -7.74
N ALA A 341 -19.78 12.90 -7.15
CA ALA A 341 -21.22 12.73 -6.92
C ALA A 341 -21.57 12.98 -5.44
N GLY A 342 -21.56 14.23 -4.97
CA GLY A 342 -22.17 14.71 -3.70
C GLY A 342 -21.91 14.01 -2.35
N LEU A 343 -21.20 12.87 -2.30
CA LEU A 343 -21.05 12.02 -1.11
C LEU A 343 -20.26 12.71 0.00
N TRP A 344 -19.36 13.61 -0.36
CA TRP A 344 -18.56 14.35 0.62
C TRP A 344 -19.42 15.25 1.50
N GLU A 345 -20.37 15.96 0.91
CA GLU A 345 -21.32 16.81 1.62
C GLU A 345 -22.21 15.98 2.56
N ALA A 346 -22.59 14.78 2.16
CA ALA A 346 -23.45 13.88 2.94
C ALA A 346 -22.75 13.20 4.12
N GLU A 347 -21.43 12.97 4.04
CA GLU A 347 -20.68 12.19 5.04
C GLU A 347 -19.71 13.02 5.91
N SER A 348 -19.55 14.32 5.65
CA SER A 348 -18.68 15.20 6.45
C SER A 348 -19.23 15.36 7.87
N LYS A 349 -18.76 14.52 8.80
CA LYS A 349 -19.09 14.63 10.22
C LYS A 349 -18.27 15.74 10.88
N THR A 350 -18.97 16.75 11.39
CA THR A 350 -18.46 17.74 12.34
C THR A 350 -18.53 17.15 13.75
N GLN A 351 -17.47 17.36 14.56
CA GLN A 351 -17.55 17.05 15.99
C GLN A 351 -18.58 17.97 16.68
N PRO A 352 -19.17 17.54 17.81
CA PRO A 352 -20.02 18.41 18.62
C PRO A 352 -19.32 19.72 18.97
N SER A 353 -20.12 20.79 19.07
CA SER A 353 -19.60 22.11 19.42
C SER A 353 -18.83 22.07 20.74
N ARG A 354 -17.65 22.69 20.76
CA ARG A 354 -16.82 22.88 21.95
C ARG A 354 -17.04 24.25 22.61
N GLY A 355 -17.92 25.09 22.05
CA GLY A 355 -18.20 26.44 22.55
C GLY A 355 -17.03 27.44 22.45
N LYS A 356 -15.93 27.09 21.78
CA LYS A 356 -14.75 27.95 21.61
C LYS A 356 -14.76 28.63 20.25
N ARG A 357 -14.56 29.95 20.24
CA ARG A 357 -14.47 30.79 19.03
C ARG A 357 -13.01 31.02 18.63
N VAL A 358 -12.72 30.88 17.34
CA VAL A 358 -11.39 31.10 16.76
C VAL A 358 -11.48 32.13 15.65
N ALA A 359 -10.60 33.14 15.70
CA ALA A 359 -10.45 34.12 14.62
C ALA A 359 -9.30 33.70 13.70
N VAL A 360 -9.57 33.58 12.41
CA VAL A 360 -8.57 33.30 11.38
C VAL A 360 -8.35 34.58 10.58
N ILE A 361 -7.12 35.08 10.53
CA ILE A 361 -6.79 36.34 9.87
C ILE A 361 -6.16 36.05 8.50
N GLY A 362 -6.94 36.26 7.43
CA GLY A 362 -6.60 36.00 6.03
C GLY A 362 -7.41 34.84 5.45
N ALA A 363 -8.13 35.08 4.35
CA ALA A 363 -8.90 34.07 3.61
C ALA A 363 -8.11 33.48 2.43
N GLY A 364 -6.79 33.36 2.57
CA GLY A 364 -5.93 32.60 1.66
C GLY A 364 -6.03 31.08 1.87
N PRO A 365 -5.29 30.28 1.08
CA PRO A 365 -5.31 28.82 1.18
C PRO A 365 -4.97 28.30 2.59
N ALA A 366 -4.02 28.94 3.29
CA ALA A 366 -3.65 28.56 4.65
C ALA A 366 -4.78 28.84 5.66
N GLY A 367 -5.37 30.04 5.62
CA GLY A 367 -6.42 30.44 6.55
C GLY A 367 -7.71 29.64 6.36
N LEU A 368 -8.16 29.48 5.11
CA LEU A 368 -9.35 28.67 4.82
C LEU A 368 -9.15 27.19 5.14
N THR A 369 -7.93 26.65 4.96
CA THR A 369 -7.59 25.29 5.40
C THR A 369 -7.66 25.14 6.90
N ALA A 370 -7.10 26.10 7.66
CA ALA A 370 -7.18 26.11 9.11
C ALA A 370 -8.65 26.20 9.58
N ALA A 371 -9.44 27.10 8.99
CA ALA A 371 -10.84 27.26 9.29
C ALA A 371 -11.64 25.97 9.06
N TYR A 372 -11.43 25.33 7.91
CA TYR A 372 -12.06 24.06 7.57
C TYR A 372 -11.80 22.97 8.62
N TYR A 373 -10.54 22.76 9.01
CA TYR A 373 -10.21 21.72 10.01
C TYR A 373 -10.66 22.10 11.43
N LEU A 374 -10.64 23.38 11.79
CA LEU A 374 -11.11 23.85 13.09
C LEU A 374 -12.62 23.66 13.27
N VAL A 375 -13.43 23.97 12.25
CA VAL A 375 -14.87 23.73 12.31
C VAL A 375 -15.18 22.24 12.45
N ARG A 376 -14.47 21.38 11.70
CA ARG A 376 -14.61 19.92 11.85
C ARG A 376 -14.27 19.39 13.24
N LYS A 377 -13.43 20.09 14.00
CA LYS A 377 -13.11 19.80 15.40
C LYS A 377 -14.11 20.39 16.41
N GLY A 378 -15.19 21.01 15.92
CA GLY A 378 -16.28 21.54 16.74
C GLY A 378 -16.06 22.99 17.22
N HIS A 379 -15.16 23.74 16.57
CA HIS A 379 -14.93 25.15 16.90
C HIS A 379 -15.79 26.08 16.04
N SER A 380 -16.25 27.19 16.62
CA SER A 380 -16.84 28.28 15.84
C SER A 380 -15.72 29.11 15.24
N VAL A 381 -15.70 29.28 13.92
CA VAL A 381 -14.59 29.95 13.24
C VAL A 381 -15.11 31.13 12.42
N THR A 382 -14.46 32.28 12.59
CA THR A 382 -14.67 33.46 11.75
C THR A 382 -13.36 33.80 11.05
N VAL A 383 -13.41 33.89 9.72
CA VAL A 383 -12.29 34.26 8.85
C VAL A 383 -12.42 35.74 8.49
N PHE A 384 -11.42 36.53 8.82
CA PHE A 384 -11.34 37.96 8.50
C PHE A 384 -10.41 38.15 7.30
N GLU A 385 -10.90 38.73 6.23
CA GLU A 385 -10.15 39.03 5.01
C GLU A 385 -10.13 40.54 4.78
N ALA A 386 -8.95 41.08 4.51
CA ALA A 386 -8.77 42.50 4.25
C ALA A 386 -9.36 42.91 2.90
N THR A 387 -9.38 42.02 1.91
CA THR A 387 -9.91 42.29 0.57
C THR A 387 -11.40 42.04 0.45
N SER A 388 -11.97 42.48 -0.68
CA SER A 388 -13.37 42.28 -1.05
C SER A 388 -13.70 40.88 -1.57
N GLU A 389 -12.71 39.99 -1.68
CA GLU A 389 -12.86 38.62 -2.15
C GLU A 389 -11.91 37.67 -1.40
N ALA A 390 -12.39 36.46 -1.10
CA ALA A 390 -11.60 35.39 -0.48
C ALA A 390 -10.80 34.58 -1.51
N GLY A 391 -9.70 33.97 -1.07
CA GLY A 391 -8.85 33.09 -1.88
C GLY A 391 -7.39 33.52 -1.91
N GLY A 392 -7.08 34.74 -1.46
CA GLY A 392 -5.71 35.26 -1.35
C GLY A 392 -4.93 35.08 -2.65
N MET A 393 -3.74 34.47 -2.58
CA MET A 393 -2.88 34.24 -3.75
C MET A 393 -3.53 33.37 -4.84
N MET A 394 -4.54 32.54 -4.54
CA MET A 394 -5.23 31.75 -5.56
C MET A 394 -6.07 32.62 -6.51
N ILE A 395 -6.63 33.73 -6.01
CA ILE A 395 -7.40 34.70 -6.81
C ILE A 395 -6.51 35.83 -7.32
N MET A 396 -5.61 36.34 -6.47
CA MET A 396 -4.83 37.54 -6.76
C MET A 396 -3.52 37.26 -7.48
N GLY A 397 -2.92 36.08 -7.27
CA GLY A 397 -1.56 35.77 -7.72
C GLY A 397 -1.47 34.77 -8.87
N ILE A 398 -2.52 34.00 -9.15
CA ILE A 398 -2.50 32.98 -10.21
C ILE A 398 -3.37 33.45 -11.39
N PRO A 399 -2.83 33.49 -12.63
CA PRO A 399 -3.61 33.91 -13.80
C PRO A 399 -4.78 32.97 -14.16
N GLU A 400 -5.84 33.53 -14.74
CA GLU A 400 -7.09 32.83 -15.12
C GLU A 400 -6.85 31.59 -16.01
N PHE A 401 -5.93 31.67 -16.97
CA PHE A 401 -5.62 30.56 -17.88
C PHE A 401 -4.97 29.36 -17.18
N ARG A 402 -4.37 29.58 -15.99
CA ARG A 402 -3.71 28.53 -15.21
C ARG A 402 -4.63 28.01 -14.10
N LEU A 403 -5.39 28.89 -13.45
CA LEU A 403 -6.37 28.56 -12.42
C LEU A 403 -7.62 29.41 -12.63
N PRO A 404 -8.72 28.84 -13.15
CA PRO A 404 -9.94 29.59 -13.34
C PRO A 404 -10.50 30.09 -12.01
N LYS A 405 -10.81 31.39 -11.90
CA LYS A 405 -11.33 31.99 -10.66
C LYS A 405 -12.67 31.38 -10.25
N ALA A 406 -13.47 30.97 -11.23
CA ALA A 406 -14.73 30.26 -11.00
C ALA A 406 -14.54 28.94 -10.23
N VAL A 407 -13.44 28.20 -10.49
CA VAL A 407 -13.11 26.97 -9.77
C VAL A 407 -12.76 27.27 -8.32
N VAL A 408 -11.94 28.31 -8.09
CA VAL A 408 -11.56 28.75 -6.74
C VAL A 408 -12.79 29.16 -5.95
N ARG A 409 -13.65 30.03 -6.52
CA ARG A 409 -14.89 30.49 -5.87
C ARG A 409 -15.82 29.34 -5.51
N LYS A 410 -16.02 28.39 -6.44
CA LYS A 410 -16.85 27.20 -6.22
C LYS A 410 -16.32 26.36 -5.05
N GLU A 411 -15.01 26.16 -4.99
CA GLU A 411 -14.40 25.36 -3.93
C GLU A 411 -14.40 26.08 -2.58
N ILE A 412 -14.18 27.40 -2.55
CA ILE A 412 -14.34 28.21 -1.33
C ILE A 412 -15.79 28.17 -0.84
N GLY A 413 -16.78 28.33 -1.73
CA GLY A 413 -18.20 28.26 -1.38
C GLY A 413 -18.56 26.97 -0.65
N ALA A 414 -18.09 25.82 -1.18
CA ALA A 414 -18.30 24.52 -0.55
C ALA A 414 -17.66 24.39 0.85
N LEU A 415 -16.57 25.12 1.14
CA LEU A 415 -16.01 25.18 2.50
C LEU A 415 -16.84 26.07 3.42
N LEU A 416 -17.36 27.20 2.92
CA LEU A 416 -18.17 28.13 3.72
C LEU A 416 -19.51 27.52 4.14
N GLU A 417 -20.09 26.64 3.32
CA GLU A 417 -21.28 25.84 3.66
C GLU A 417 -21.11 24.97 4.92
N GLN A 418 -19.86 24.73 5.37
CA GLN A 418 -19.56 24.00 6.60
C GLN A 418 -19.66 24.86 7.86
N ASN A 419 -20.40 25.98 7.85
CA ASN A 419 -20.52 26.95 8.95
C ASN A 419 -19.23 27.72 9.29
N ILE A 420 -18.43 28.07 8.28
CA ILE A 420 -17.32 29.02 8.42
C ILE A 420 -17.90 30.43 8.18
N GLU A 421 -17.83 31.31 9.18
CA GLU A 421 -18.19 32.72 8.99
C GLU A 421 -17.05 33.43 8.25
N LEU A 422 -17.36 34.19 7.20
CA LEU A 422 -16.39 34.97 6.44
C LEU A 422 -16.74 36.46 6.50
N ARG A 423 -15.81 37.29 6.96
CA ARG A 423 -15.91 38.75 6.97
C ARG A 423 -14.87 39.35 6.03
N LEU A 424 -15.36 39.86 4.89
CA LEU A 424 -14.56 40.55 3.88
C LEU A 424 -14.37 42.03 4.27
N ASN A 425 -13.43 42.72 3.61
CA ASN A 425 -13.11 44.13 3.88
C ASN A 425 -12.85 44.43 5.37
N SER A 426 -12.27 43.47 6.09
CA SER A 426 -12.08 43.51 7.53
C SER A 426 -10.59 43.35 7.89
N PRO A 427 -9.74 44.35 7.57
CA PRO A 427 -8.32 44.30 7.91
C PRO A 427 -8.12 44.32 9.44
N VAL A 428 -7.36 43.35 9.95
CA VAL A 428 -7.04 43.25 11.38
C VAL A 428 -5.64 43.79 11.66
N GLY A 429 -5.52 44.66 12.66
CA GLY A 429 -4.27 45.30 13.07
C GLY A 429 -4.24 46.82 12.90
N GLN A 430 -5.30 47.42 12.32
CA GLN A 430 -5.50 48.87 12.27
C GLN A 430 -6.79 49.22 13.03
N ASP A 431 -7.93 49.34 12.33
CA ASP A 431 -9.21 49.73 12.93
C ASP A 431 -9.85 48.63 13.78
N LEU A 432 -9.58 47.37 13.45
CA LEU A 432 -10.00 46.20 14.22
C LEU A 432 -8.77 45.56 14.86
N THR A 433 -8.68 45.56 16.19
CA THR A 433 -7.51 45.05 16.93
C THR A 433 -7.75 43.66 17.52
N PHE A 434 -6.68 43.01 17.97
CA PHE A 434 -6.80 41.73 18.68
C PHE A 434 -7.55 41.86 20.01
N GLU A 435 -7.48 43.00 20.69
CA GLU A 435 -8.19 43.23 21.96
C GLU A 435 -9.70 43.37 21.72
N ASP A 436 -10.10 44.00 20.62
CA ASP A 436 -11.50 44.07 20.20
C ASP A 436 -12.06 42.66 19.94
N LEU A 437 -11.29 41.83 19.21
CA LEU A 437 -11.67 40.45 18.95
C LEU A 437 -11.71 39.59 20.23
N LYS A 438 -10.78 39.78 21.18
CA LYS A 438 -10.88 39.10 22.49
C LYS A 438 -12.16 39.51 23.22
N THR A 439 -12.53 40.79 23.16
CA THR A 439 -13.76 41.31 23.75
C THR A 439 -15.01 40.72 23.08
N GLU A 440 -14.97 40.47 21.77
CA GLU A 440 -16.00 39.71 21.04
C GLU A 440 -16.03 38.20 21.39
N GLY A 441 -15.11 37.72 22.23
CA GLY A 441 -15.10 36.34 22.75
C GLY A 441 -14.26 35.35 21.94
N TYR A 442 -13.42 35.82 21.01
CA TYR A 442 -12.44 34.95 20.33
C TYR A 442 -11.31 34.56 21.30
N GLN A 443 -11.03 33.26 21.39
CA GLN A 443 -10.08 32.70 22.37
C GLN A 443 -8.75 32.26 21.73
N ALA A 444 -8.71 32.15 20.40
CA ALA A 444 -7.51 31.80 19.65
C ALA A 444 -7.48 32.54 18.32
N PHE A 445 -6.26 32.81 17.85
CA PHE A 445 -5.99 33.57 16.64
C PHE A 445 -5.04 32.77 15.74
N PHE A 446 -5.39 32.62 14.46
CA PHE A 446 -4.49 32.04 13.46
C PHE A 446 -4.16 33.09 12.40
N LEU A 447 -2.87 33.44 12.29
CA LEU A 447 -2.41 34.48 11.37
C LEU A 447 -2.00 33.85 10.04
N ALA A 448 -2.76 34.12 8.98
CA ALA A 448 -2.61 33.58 7.64
C ALA A 448 -2.54 34.69 6.58
N THR A 449 -1.73 35.72 6.84
CA THR A 449 -1.59 36.92 5.99
C THR A 449 -0.98 36.64 4.62
N GLY A 450 -0.33 35.48 4.45
CA GLY A 450 0.18 34.98 3.17
C GLY A 450 1.48 35.64 2.70
N ALA A 451 2.10 35.04 1.67
CA ALA A 451 3.34 35.54 1.06
C ALA A 451 3.02 36.59 -0.02
N GLN A 452 2.54 37.76 0.42
CA GLN A 452 2.06 38.84 -0.46
C GLN A 452 3.17 39.76 -0.99
N SER A 453 4.39 39.62 -0.47
CA SER A 453 5.56 40.45 -0.79
C SER A 453 6.29 39.95 -2.03
N ASN A 454 6.81 40.90 -2.82
CA ASN A 454 7.66 40.57 -3.97
C ASN A 454 8.98 39.94 -3.52
N ARG A 455 9.45 38.94 -4.28
CA ARG A 455 10.83 38.47 -4.17
C ARG A 455 11.72 39.37 -5.02
N LYS A 456 12.56 40.17 -4.38
CA LYS A 456 13.55 41.01 -5.05
C LYS A 456 14.65 40.16 -5.69
N LEU A 457 15.19 40.62 -6.82
CA LEU A 457 16.32 39.98 -7.49
C LEU A 457 17.65 40.43 -6.87
N ASN A 458 17.65 41.57 -6.19
CA ASN A 458 18.81 42.25 -5.60
C ASN A 458 19.89 42.52 -6.65
N ILE A 459 19.48 43.04 -7.81
CA ILE A 459 20.37 43.41 -8.92
C ILE A 459 20.31 44.91 -9.19
N GLU A 460 21.37 45.47 -9.75
CA GLU A 460 21.40 46.87 -10.16
C GLU A 460 20.30 47.16 -11.19
N GLY A 461 19.59 48.27 -10.99
CA GLY A 461 18.50 48.69 -11.87
C GLY A 461 17.12 48.10 -11.56
N GLU A 462 16.96 47.28 -10.52
CA GLU A 462 15.65 46.68 -10.18
C GLU A 462 14.58 47.68 -9.71
N ASP A 463 14.99 48.88 -9.31
CA ASP A 463 14.09 49.98 -8.89
C ASP A 463 13.94 51.07 -9.99
N LEU A 464 14.42 50.83 -11.22
CA LEU A 464 14.26 51.78 -12.33
C LEU A 464 12.80 51.96 -12.75
N GLU A 465 12.48 53.15 -13.28
CA GLU A 465 11.17 53.43 -13.85
C GLU A 465 10.83 52.45 -14.98
N GLY A 466 9.64 51.85 -14.91
CA GLY A 466 9.18 50.82 -15.86
C GLY A 466 9.43 49.38 -15.41
N VAL A 467 10.33 49.14 -14.44
CA VAL A 467 10.47 47.82 -13.81
C VAL A 467 9.30 47.59 -12.86
N ARG A 468 8.61 46.45 -13.01
CA ARG A 468 7.44 46.10 -12.20
C ARG A 468 7.60 44.71 -11.62
N TYR A 469 7.32 44.57 -10.33
CA TYR A 469 7.30 43.28 -9.70
C TYR A 469 6.03 42.49 -10.06
N ALA A 470 6.20 41.17 -10.18
CA ALA A 470 5.16 40.28 -10.65
C ALA A 470 3.91 40.28 -9.78
N ILE A 471 4.03 40.29 -8.44
CA ILE A 471 2.85 40.20 -7.56
C ILE A 471 2.03 41.48 -7.62
N ASP A 472 2.67 42.65 -7.66
CA ASP A 472 1.95 43.93 -7.79
C ASP A 472 1.24 44.03 -9.12
N PHE A 473 1.91 43.63 -10.20
CA PHE A 473 1.31 43.57 -11.53
C PHE A 473 0.11 42.63 -11.57
N LEU A 474 0.28 41.39 -11.09
CA LEU A 474 -0.76 40.37 -11.11
C LEU A 474 -1.96 40.75 -10.24
N LYS A 475 -1.75 41.37 -9.08
CA LYS A 475 -2.83 41.88 -8.23
C LYS A 475 -3.72 42.87 -8.98
N LYS A 476 -3.12 43.88 -9.62
CA LYS A 476 -3.83 44.89 -10.40
C LYS A 476 -4.62 44.30 -11.56
N VAL A 477 -3.96 43.45 -12.36
CA VAL A 477 -4.61 42.78 -13.49
C VAL A 477 -5.76 41.89 -13.01
N ASN A 478 -5.54 41.13 -11.93
CA ASN A 478 -6.55 40.21 -11.41
C ASN A 478 -7.73 40.90 -10.72
N SER A 479 -7.54 42.12 -10.20
CA SER A 479 -8.63 42.99 -9.69
C SER A 479 -9.37 43.73 -10.80
N GLY A 480 -9.04 43.50 -12.08
CA GLY A 480 -9.70 44.13 -13.23
C GLY A 480 -9.16 45.51 -13.60
N GLU A 481 -8.04 45.94 -13.02
CA GLU A 481 -7.38 47.18 -13.41
C GLU A 481 -6.75 47.04 -14.80
N ARG A 482 -6.97 48.01 -15.69
CA ARG A 482 -6.27 48.08 -16.96
C ARG A 482 -4.85 48.57 -16.74
N VAL A 483 -3.91 47.64 -16.72
CA VAL A 483 -2.49 47.94 -16.56
C VAL A 483 -1.86 48.17 -17.94
N SER A 484 -1.39 49.40 -18.22
CA SER A 484 -0.63 49.69 -19.44
C SER A 484 0.72 48.95 -19.41
N LEU A 485 1.08 48.30 -20.51
CA LEU A 485 2.34 47.55 -20.68
C LEU A 485 3.48 48.38 -21.28
N ALA A 486 3.26 49.70 -21.46
CA ALA A 486 4.05 50.63 -22.27
C ALA A 486 3.88 50.43 -23.77
#